data_AF-X1MRE8-F1
#
_entry.id   AF-X1MRE8-F1
#
_cell.length_a   1.000
_cell.length_b   1.000
_cell.length_c   1.000
_cell.angle_alpha   90.00
_cell.angle_beta   90.00
_cell.angle_gamma   90.00
#
_symmetry.space_group_name_H-M   'P 1'
#
loop_
_entity.id
_entity.type
_entity.pdbx_description
1 polymer ?
#
loop_
_entity_poly.entity_id
_entity_poly.type
_entity_poly.pdbx_seq_one_letter_code
_entity_poly.pdbx_strand_id
1 'polypeptide(L)'
;MREIKTEDITRTTANLLEHSCHYLPQDVLAALKQAREKEKSEVARDVLDKILENVEIAAKQQIPLCQDTGAAVVMLELGQEVHISGGDLYTAINEGVRQGYANGYLRKSIVRQPFSERINTK
;
A
#
# COMPACT_ATOMS: atom_id res chain seq x y z
N MET A 1 28.79 -1.02 -13.05
CA MET A 1 27.38 -0.99 -13.50
C MET A 1 26.61 -2.26 -13.07
N ARG A 2 25.69 -2.11 -12.11
CA ARG A 2 24.72 -3.13 -11.70
C ARG A 2 23.50 -3.06 -12.61
N GLU A 3 23.05 -4.20 -13.10
CA GLU A 3 21.84 -4.28 -13.92
C GLU A 3 20.63 -4.66 -13.05
N ILE A 4 19.50 -3.98 -13.27
CA ILE A 4 18.21 -4.28 -12.65
C ILE A 4 17.17 -4.34 -13.76
N LYS A 5 16.40 -5.42 -13.81
CA LYS A 5 15.38 -5.60 -14.83
C LYS A 5 14.07 -4.93 -14.45
N THR A 6 13.36 -4.38 -15.43
CA THR A 6 12.03 -3.79 -15.23
C THR A 6 11.03 -4.77 -14.62
N GLU A 7 11.09 -6.07 -14.91
CA GLU A 7 10.16 -7.06 -14.33
C GLU A 7 10.32 -7.18 -12.80
N ASP A 8 11.53 -7.02 -12.28
CA ASP A 8 11.78 -7.04 -10.84
C ASP A 8 11.23 -5.78 -10.17
N ILE A 9 11.29 -4.64 -10.85
CA ILE A 9 10.73 -3.36 -10.36
C ILE A 9 9.20 -3.43 -10.32
N THR A 10 8.58 -3.91 -11.40
CA THR A 10 7.12 -4.15 -11.49
C THR A 10 6.66 -5.04 -10.34
N ARG A 11 7.29 -6.21 -10.19
CA ARG A 11 6.93 -7.19 -9.15
C ARG A 11 7.13 -6.64 -7.74
N THR A 12 8.24 -5.95 -7.51
CA THR A 12 8.55 -5.35 -6.19
C THR A 12 7.54 -4.27 -5.85
N THR A 13 7.20 -3.39 -6.80
CA THR A 13 6.23 -2.31 -6.59
C THR A 13 4.84 -2.87 -6.28
N ALA A 14 4.37 -3.89 -7.01
CA ALA A 14 3.10 -4.55 -6.75
C ALA A 14 3.05 -5.15 -5.34
N ASN A 15 4.07 -5.93 -4.98
CA ASN A 15 4.17 -6.56 -3.66
C ASN A 15 4.19 -5.54 -2.52
N LEU A 16 4.89 -4.42 -2.68
CA LEU A 16 4.96 -3.37 -1.65
C LEU A 16 3.59 -2.70 -1.45
N LEU A 17 2.83 -2.46 -2.52
CA LEU A 17 1.49 -1.87 -2.41
C LEU A 17 0.49 -2.82 -1.75
N GLU A 18 0.50 -4.10 -2.13
CA GLU A 18 -0.32 -5.12 -1.48
C GLU A 18 0.04 -5.24 0.01
N HIS A 19 1.34 -5.34 0.31
CA HIS A 19 1.82 -5.46 1.69
C HIS A 19 1.43 -4.25 2.55
N SER A 20 1.64 -3.04 2.06
CA SER A 20 1.31 -1.82 2.81
C SER A 20 -0.18 -1.63 3.06
N CYS A 21 -1.05 -2.22 2.24
CA CYS A 21 -2.50 -2.16 2.44
C CYS A 21 -3.04 -3.27 3.35
N HIS A 22 -2.33 -4.41 3.48
CA HIS A 22 -2.78 -5.56 4.28
C HIS A 22 -2.16 -5.61 5.68
N TYR A 23 -0.99 -5.01 5.88
CA TYR A 23 -0.23 -5.13 7.12
C TYR A 23 0.13 -3.76 7.71
N LEU A 24 0.01 -3.64 9.03
CA LEU A 24 0.58 -2.52 9.75
C LEU A 24 2.05 -2.80 10.12
N PRO A 25 2.91 -1.78 10.10
CA PRO A 25 4.23 -1.85 10.71
C PRO A 25 4.18 -2.27 12.19
N GLN A 26 5.20 -2.99 12.64
CA GLN A 26 5.23 -3.58 13.99
C GLN A 26 5.21 -2.54 15.11
N ASP A 27 5.84 -1.39 14.90
CA ASP A 27 5.84 -0.26 15.83
C ASP A 27 4.44 0.36 15.97
N VAL A 28 3.70 0.52 14.87
CA VAL A 28 2.30 0.97 14.88
C VAL A 28 1.41 -0.02 15.60
N LEU A 29 1.54 -1.32 15.32
CA LEU A 29 0.77 -2.36 16.00
C LEU A 29 1.07 -2.40 17.51
N ALA A 30 2.34 -2.25 17.91
CA ALA A 30 2.74 -2.17 19.30
C ALA A 30 2.16 -0.92 19.99
N ALA A 31 2.15 0.23 19.31
CA ALA A 31 1.58 1.46 19.82
C ALA A 31 0.06 1.34 20.02
N LEU A 32 -0.67 0.72 19.08
CA LEU A 32 -2.12 0.47 19.20
C LEU A 32 -2.44 -0.44 20.40
N LYS A 33 -1.68 -1.53 20.58
CA LYS A 33 -1.82 -2.43 21.74
C LYS A 33 -1.56 -1.69 23.06
N GLN A 34 -0.51 -0.87 23.13
CA GLN A 34 -0.22 -0.08 24.33
C GLN A 34 -1.29 0.98 24.61
N ALA A 35 -1.82 1.63 23.57
CA ALA A 35 -2.92 2.59 23.70
C ALA A 35 -4.16 1.90 24.29
N ARG A 36 -4.49 0.71 23.78
CA ARG A 36 -5.61 -0.12 24.26
C ARG A 36 -5.50 -0.46 25.74
N GLU A 37 -4.31 -0.83 26.21
CA GLU A 37 -4.07 -1.15 27.64
C GLU A 37 -4.18 0.08 28.56
N LYS A 38 -3.79 1.26 28.06
CA LYS A 38 -3.76 2.50 28.86
C LYS A 38 -5.07 3.30 28.80
N GLU A 39 -5.93 3.03 27.81
CA GLU A 39 -7.17 3.76 27.60
C GLU A 39 -8.14 3.57 28.77
N LYS A 40 -8.72 4.66 29.26
CA LYS A 40 -9.64 4.66 30.40
C LYS A 40 -11.11 4.59 29.98
N SER A 41 -11.44 5.16 28.83
CA SER A 41 -12.78 5.13 28.27
C SER A 41 -13.09 3.74 27.71
N GLU A 42 -14.12 3.08 28.26
CA GLU A 42 -14.55 1.77 27.79
C GLU A 42 -14.93 1.79 26.30
N VAL A 43 -15.59 2.86 25.86
CA VAL A 43 -15.98 3.04 24.46
C VAL A 43 -14.75 3.18 23.55
N ALA A 44 -13.73 3.94 23.97
CA ALA A 44 -12.52 4.08 23.18
C ALA A 44 -11.69 2.79 23.15
N ARG A 45 -11.71 2.02 24.24
CA ARG A 45 -11.07 0.70 24.29
C ARG A 45 -11.73 -0.29 23.32
N ASP A 46 -13.06 -0.32 23.24
CA ASP A 46 -13.80 -1.14 22.26
C ASP A 46 -13.44 -0.77 20.81
N VAL A 47 -13.26 0.52 20.52
CA VAL A 47 -12.81 0.97 19.19
C VAL A 47 -11.40 0.47 18.89
N LEU A 48 -10.48 0.52 19.86
CA LEU A 48 -9.12 -0.01 19.68
C LEU A 48 -9.11 -1.53 19.49
N ASP A 49 -9.97 -2.25 20.22
CA ASP A 49 -10.14 -3.70 20.05
C ASP A 49 -10.62 -4.02 18.62
N LYS A 50 -11.58 -3.27 18.07
CA LYS A 50 -12.03 -3.42 16.67
C LYS A 50 -10.95 -3.09 15.64
N ILE A 51 -10.13 -2.07 15.89
CA ILE A 51 -9.00 -1.74 15.01
C ILE A 51 -8.01 -2.92 14.98
N LEU A 52 -7.67 -3.48 16.15
CA LEU A 52 -6.75 -4.62 16.26
C LEU A 52 -7.34 -5.87 15.61
N GLU A 53 -8.63 -6.15 15.78
CA GLU A 53 -9.33 -7.24 15.10
C GLU A 53 -9.27 -7.07 13.57
N ASN A 54 -9.54 -5.86 13.07
CA ASN A 54 -9.45 -5.56 11.64
C ASN A 54 -8.04 -5.79 11.09
N VAL A 55 -7.00 -5.47 11.85
CA VAL A 55 -5.60 -5.76 11.47
C VAL A 55 -5.35 -7.25 11.31
N GLU A 56 -5.85 -8.07 12.23
CA GLU A 56 -5.73 -9.53 12.14
C GLU A 56 -6.52 -10.10 10.97
N ILE A 57 -7.74 -9.60 10.74
CA ILE A 57 -8.59 -10.01 9.62
C ILE A 57 -7.94 -9.66 8.28
N ALA A 58 -7.45 -8.43 8.12
CA ALA A 58 -6.78 -7.96 6.90
C ALA A 58 -5.59 -8.86 6.54
N ALA A 59 -4.72 -9.14 7.51
CA ALA A 59 -3.58 -10.02 7.34
C ALA A 59 -4.00 -11.48 7.06
N LYS A 60 -5.02 -12.01 7.73
CA LYS A 60 -5.44 -13.41 7.53
C LYS A 60 -6.14 -13.63 6.20
N GLN A 61 -6.98 -12.69 5.80
CA GLN A 61 -7.84 -12.81 4.61
C GLN A 61 -7.22 -12.19 3.37
N GLN A 62 -6.07 -11.52 3.48
CA GLN A 62 -5.44 -10.74 2.40
C GLN A 62 -6.42 -9.72 1.81
N ILE A 63 -7.06 -8.95 2.69
CA ILE A 63 -7.96 -7.85 2.31
C ILE A 63 -7.44 -6.52 2.87
N PRO A 64 -7.73 -5.38 2.23
CA PRO A 64 -7.25 -4.08 2.71
C PRO A 64 -7.72 -3.72 4.12
N LEU A 65 -6.80 -3.18 4.92
CA LEU A 65 -7.07 -2.62 6.25
C LEU A 65 -8.11 -1.51 6.22
N CYS A 66 -8.16 -0.75 5.13
CA CYS A 66 -9.06 0.36 4.92
C CYS A 66 -9.70 0.27 3.54
N GLN A 67 -10.97 0.63 3.46
CA GLN A 67 -11.68 0.75 2.19
C GLN A 67 -11.08 1.83 1.28
N ASP A 68 -10.42 2.85 1.84
CA ASP A 68 -9.61 3.80 1.09
C ASP A 68 -8.14 3.36 1.09
N THR A 69 -7.72 2.74 -0.01
CA THR A 69 -6.33 2.29 -0.21
C THR A 69 -5.41 3.40 -0.72
N GLY A 70 -5.88 4.65 -0.72
CA GLY A 70 -5.06 5.83 -0.98
C GLY A 70 -4.54 5.97 -2.40
N ALA A 71 -3.56 6.85 -2.55
CA ALA A 71 -2.83 7.14 -3.78
C ALA A 71 -1.42 6.54 -3.71
N ALA A 72 -0.99 5.88 -4.78
CA ALA A 72 0.36 5.36 -4.87
C ALA A 72 1.37 6.51 -4.96
N VAL A 73 2.23 6.63 -3.95
CA VAL A 73 3.36 7.57 -3.93
C VAL A 73 4.64 6.75 -3.89
N VAL A 74 5.47 6.89 -4.91
CA VAL A 74 6.74 6.16 -5.03
C VAL A 74 7.88 7.14 -4.84
N MET A 75 8.59 6.98 -3.72
CA MET A 75 9.86 7.65 -3.47
C MET A 75 10.98 6.71 -3.91
N LEU A 76 11.80 7.15 -4.85
CA LEU A 76 12.87 6.34 -5.43
C LEU A 76 14.21 7.09 -5.40
N GLU A 77 15.27 6.33 -5.15
CA GLU A 77 16.64 6.77 -5.29
C GLU A 77 17.35 5.81 -6.26
N LEU A 78 17.98 6.35 -7.30
CA LEU A 78 18.69 5.57 -8.30
C LEU A 78 20.19 5.82 -8.18
N GLY A 79 20.94 4.76 -7.89
CA GLY A 79 22.40 4.85 -7.82
C GLY A 79 23.01 5.16 -9.19
N GLN A 80 24.09 5.95 -9.21
CA GLN A 80 24.80 6.36 -10.44
C GLN A 80 25.21 5.17 -11.32
N GLU A 81 25.62 4.06 -10.72
CA GLU A 81 26.09 2.86 -11.41
C GLU A 81 25.00 1.80 -11.63
N VAL A 82 23.73 2.20 -11.64
CA VAL A 82 22.59 1.31 -11.90
C VAL A 82 22.09 1.51 -13.32
N HIS A 83 22.00 0.41 -14.08
CA HIS A 83 21.37 0.36 -15.38
C HIS A 83 20.05 -0.42 -15.30
N ILE A 84 18.96 0.24 -15.71
CA ILE A 84 17.65 -0.40 -15.83
C ILE A 84 17.54 -1.00 -17.23
N SER A 85 17.32 -2.31 -17.32
CA SER A 85 17.17 -3.03 -18.58
C SER A 85 15.76 -3.61 -18.74
N GLY A 86 15.37 -3.92 -19.97
CA GLY A 86 14.04 -4.46 -20.28
C GLY A 86 12.95 -3.40 -20.46
N GLY A 87 13.26 -2.10 -20.35
CA GLY A 87 12.33 -1.02 -20.66
C GLY A 87 12.53 0.24 -19.82
N ASP A 88 11.47 1.03 -19.72
CA ASP A 88 11.43 2.29 -18.99
C ASP A 88 11.07 2.08 -17.50
N LEU A 89 11.81 2.74 -16.62
CA LEU A 89 11.65 2.67 -15.16
C LEU A 89 10.24 3.10 -14.70
N TYR A 90 9.74 4.23 -15.19
CA TYR A 90 8.44 4.76 -14.79
C TYR A 90 7.30 3.89 -15.29
N THR A 91 7.44 3.32 -16.48
CA THR A 91 6.51 2.35 -17.04
C THR A 91 6.45 1.10 -16.18
N ALA A 92 7.60 0.56 -15.76
CA ALA A 92 7.67 -0.60 -14.86
C ALA A 92 7.02 -0.31 -13.50
N ILE A 93 7.29 0.86 -12.92
CA ILE A 93 6.66 1.29 -11.66
C ILE A 93 5.14 1.37 -11.83
N ASN A 94 4.65 2.09 -12.84
CA ASN A 94 3.20 2.25 -13.08
C ASN A 94 2.51 0.91 -13.36
N GLU A 95 3.18 0.00 -14.06
CA GLU A 95 2.67 -1.36 -14.27
C GLU A 95 2.60 -2.13 -12.95
N GLY A 96 3.59 -1.96 -12.07
CA GLY A 96 3.56 -2.51 -10.72
C GLY A 96 2.41 -1.94 -9.88
N VAL A 97 2.13 -0.63 -9.96
CA VAL A 97 0.96 -0.02 -9.34
C VAL A 97 -0.33 -0.65 -9.87
N ARG A 98 -0.46 -0.75 -11.20
CA ARG A 98 -1.64 -1.33 -11.85
C ARG A 98 -1.87 -2.78 -11.41
N GLN A 99 -0.82 -3.59 -11.35
CA GLN A 99 -0.87 -4.98 -10.92
C GLN A 99 -1.19 -5.10 -9.42
N GLY A 100 -0.50 -4.36 -8.55
CA GLY A 100 -0.73 -4.42 -7.10
C GLY A 100 -2.15 -4.00 -6.71
N TYR A 101 -2.70 -2.96 -7.35
CA TYR A 101 -4.09 -2.56 -7.11
C TYR A 101 -5.10 -3.60 -7.61
N ALA A 102 -4.81 -4.30 -8.70
CA ALA A 102 -5.69 -5.34 -9.21
C ALA A 102 -5.63 -6.63 -8.38
N ASN A 103 -4.43 -7.11 -8.07
CA ASN A 103 -4.19 -8.38 -7.39
C ASN A 103 -4.49 -8.30 -5.89
N GLY A 104 -4.20 -7.17 -5.25
CA GLY A 104 -4.53 -6.91 -3.85
C GLY A 104 -5.98 -6.52 -3.61
N TYR A 105 -6.84 -6.52 -4.63
CA TYR A 105 -8.23 -6.04 -4.54
C TYR A 105 -8.33 -4.62 -3.94
N LEU A 106 -7.36 -3.75 -4.26
CA LEU A 106 -7.29 -2.40 -3.74
C LEU A 106 -8.28 -1.46 -4.45
N ARG A 107 -8.69 -0.39 -3.77
CA ARG A 107 -9.64 0.58 -4.35
C ARG A 107 -8.93 1.54 -5.30
N LYS A 108 -9.42 1.59 -6.54
CA LYS A 108 -8.96 2.52 -7.58
C LYS A 108 -9.54 3.91 -7.35
N SER A 109 -8.84 4.73 -6.56
CA SER A 109 -9.37 5.99 -6.02
C SER A 109 -9.04 7.24 -6.85
N ILE A 110 -8.28 7.11 -7.95
CA ILE A 110 -7.77 8.26 -8.71
C ILE A 110 -8.76 8.74 -9.78
N VAL A 111 -8.88 10.07 -9.91
CA VAL A 111 -9.74 10.75 -10.88
C VAL A 111 -8.88 11.60 -11.81
N ARG A 112 -9.01 11.38 -13.13
CA ARG A 112 -8.17 12.02 -14.17
C ARG A 112 -8.35 13.54 -14.26
N GLN A 113 -9.55 14.04 -13.91
CA GLN A 113 -9.90 15.45 -13.99
C GLN A 113 -10.81 15.84 -12.82
N PRO A 114 -10.26 16.14 -11.64
CA PRO A 114 -11.07 16.33 -10.42
C PRO A 114 -11.98 17.57 -10.46
N PHE A 115 -11.67 18.55 -11.31
CA PHE A 115 -12.41 19.81 -11.43
C PHE A 115 -13.34 19.90 -12.66
N SER A 116 -13.40 18.87 -13.51
CA SER A 116 -14.27 18.86 -14.71
C SER A 116 -15.03 17.53 -14.85
N GLU A 117 -14.67 16.67 -15.81
CA GLU A 117 -15.44 15.47 -16.17
C GLU A 117 -15.41 14.38 -15.10
N ARG A 118 -14.45 14.44 -14.16
CA ARG A 118 -14.34 13.54 -13.00
C ARG A 118 -14.43 12.05 -13.35
N ILE A 119 -13.61 11.60 -14.31
CA ILE A 119 -13.53 10.20 -14.73
C ILE A 119 -12.53 9.44 -13.86
N ASN A 120 -12.98 8.33 -13.24
CA ASN A 120 -12.11 7.41 -12.51
C ASN A 120 -11.12 6.70 -13.45
N THR A 121 -9.86 6.60 -13.06
CA THR A 121 -8.79 6.04 -13.91
C THR A 121 -8.81 4.51 -14.04
N LYS A 122 -9.67 3.83 -13.26
CA LYS A 122 -9.75 2.37 -13.13
C LYS A 122 -8.41 1.74 -12.79
#